data_AF-A0A9P8F3W7-F1
#
_entry.id   AF-A0A9P8F3W7-F1
#
_cell.length_a   1.000
_cell.length_b   1.000
_cell.length_c   1.000
_cell.angle_alpha   90.00
_cell.angle_beta   90.00
_cell.angle_gamma   90.00
#
_symmetry.space_group_name_H-M   'P 1'
#
loop_
_entity.id
_entity.type
_entity.pdbx_description
1 polymer ?
#
loop_
_entity_poly.entity_id
_entity_poly.type
_entity_poly.pdbx_seq_one_letter_code
_entity_poly.pdbx_strand_id
1 'polypeptide(L)'
;LPAVGSLSLHCFAREATILSHTHPQDLHSPTLPTSTSPIVEAASARYAARDRWVNDGPAPRTPLQRYIHNACDPQNFEPNLALNLEIADLINAKKGNAPREAAVAIVQYVNHRNPNVSMLALTLLDICVKNCGYAFHLQISTKDFLNELVRRFPERPPMRVSRVQNRILELIEEWRSTICVTSKYREDLGFIRDMHRLLSYKGYTFPEVKREDAAVL
;
A
#
# COMPACT_ATOMS: atom_id res chain seq x y z
N LEU A 1 -33.40 -7.22 25.28
CA LEU A 1 -32.77 -7.16 23.93
C LEU A 1 -31.33 -6.72 24.13
N PRO A 2 -30.35 -7.63 24.11
CA PRO A 2 -28.98 -7.31 24.49
C PRO A 2 -28.20 -6.69 23.34
N ALA A 3 -27.40 -5.69 23.71
CA ALA A 3 -26.37 -5.05 22.90
C ALA A 3 -25.16 -5.97 22.72
N VAL A 4 -24.60 -6.04 21.52
CA VAL A 4 -23.30 -6.66 21.27
C VAL A 4 -22.58 -5.89 20.16
N GLY A 5 -21.34 -5.47 20.42
CA GLY A 5 -20.33 -5.30 19.37
C GLY A 5 -19.89 -3.88 19.01
N SER A 6 -19.37 -3.10 19.96
CA SER A 6 -18.55 -1.91 19.64
C SER A 6 -17.17 -2.04 20.28
N LEU A 7 -16.34 -2.93 19.73
CA LEU A 7 -14.93 -3.10 20.09
C LEU A 7 -14.15 -3.54 18.85
N SER A 8 -13.80 -2.59 17.97
CA SER A 8 -12.63 -2.67 17.07
C SER A 8 -12.51 -1.41 16.20
N LEU A 9 -12.26 -0.25 16.82
CA LEU A 9 -11.78 0.92 16.08
C LEU A 9 -10.77 1.78 16.86
N HIS A 10 -10.43 1.40 18.09
CA HIS A 10 -9.65 2.25 18.99
C HIS A 10 -8.15 1.94 19.07
N CYS A 11 -7.64 0.99 18.27
CA CYS A 11 -6.23 0.56 18.30
C CYS A 11 -5.30 1.25 17.28
N PHE A 12 -5.74 2.27 16.54
CA PHE A 12 -4.91 2.89 15.49
C PHE A 12 -4.43 4.32 15.75
N ALA A 13 -4.67 4.89 16.94
CA ALA A 13 -4.46 6.34 17.15
C ALA A 13 -3.86 6.77 18.52
N ARG A 14 -3.02 5.96 19.18
CA ARG A 14 -2.29 6.42 20.40
C ARG A 14 -0.88 5.88 20.46
N GLU A 15 0.06 6.57 19.83
CA GLU A 15 1.47 6.53 20.20
C GLU A 15 2.15 7.83 19.74
N ALA A 16 1.78 8.92 20.41
CA ALA A 16 2.52 10.17 20.41
C ALA A 16 2.33 10.80 21.79
N THR A 17 3.43 11.28 22.37
CA THR A 17 3.56 11.89 23.71
C THR A 17 4.01 10.92 24.81
N ILE A 18 5.31 10.98 25.13
CA ILE A 18 5.97 11.11 26.44
C ILE A 18 7.43 10.72 26.14
N LEU A 19 8.39 11.63 26.25
CA LEU A 19 9.24 11.72 27.44
C LEU A 19 9.89 13.12 27.51
N SER A 20 9.63 13.81 28.60
CA SER A 20 10.41 14.93 29.11
C SER A 20 11.16 14.49 30.38
N HIS A 21 12.45 14.82 30.43
CA HIS A 21 13.30 15.03 31.61
C HIS A 21 13.46 13.93 32.68
N THR A 22 14.66 13.35 32.71
CA THR A 22 15.50 13.21 33.93
C THR A 22 16.98 13.07 33.54
N HIS A 23 17.86 13.74 34.27
CA HIS A 23 19.34 13.70 34.24
C HIS A 23 19.80 13.71 35.71
N PRO A 24 21.04 13.38 36.10
CA PRO A 24 21.89 12.19 35.86
C PRO A 24 22.34 11.53 37.20
N GLN A 25 23.38 10.68 37.12
CA GLN A 25 24.19 10.02 38.17
C GLN A 25 23.68 8.63 38.58
N ASP A 26 24.39 7.57 38.19
CA ASP A 26 25.49 7.02 38.99
C ASP A 26 26.23 5.89 38.22
N LEU A 27 27.55 5.86 38.40
CA LEU A 27 28.43 4.75 37.99
C LEU A 27 27.96 3.44 38.66
N HIS A 28 28.12 2.31 37.96
CA HIS A 28 28.70 1.03 38.44
C HIS A 28 28.43 -0.07 37.38
N SER A 29 29.50 -0.59 36.77
CA SER A 29 29.53 -1.97 36.24
C SER A 29 29.62 -2.93 37.45
N PRO A 30 29.15 -4.21 37.43
CA PRO A 30 29.45 -5.18 36.37
C PRO A 30 28.40 -6.32 36.15
N THR A 31 28.77 -7.25 35.26
CA THR A 31 28.29 -8.64 35.09
C THR A 31 26.94 -8.93 34.42
N LEU A 32 27.04 -9.64 33.28
CA LEU A 32 25.98 -10.43 32.64
C LEU A 32 25.47 -11.52 33.59
N PRO A 33 24.17 -11.82 33.55
CA PRO A 33 23.81 -13.18 33.18
C PRO A 33 22.65 -13.27 32.17
N THR A 34 22.80 -14.28 31.33
CA THR A 34 21.88 -14.86 30.36
C THR A 34 20.50 -15.12 30.97
N SER A 35 19.45 -14.48 30.45
CA SER A 35 18.05 -14.94 30.51
C SER A 35 17.17 -14.00 29.66
N THR A 36 17.09 -14.26 28.36
CA THR A 36 16.13 -13.57 27.48
C THR A 36 14.73 -14.09 27.79
N SER A 37 13.98 -13.29 28.54
CA SER A 37 12.55 -13.48 28.78
C SER A 37 11.75 -13.32 27.48
N PRO A 38 10.66 -14.11 27.25
CA PRO A 38 9.89 -14.14 26.00
C PRO A 38 9.10 -12.86 25.68
N ILE A 39 9.18 -11.84 26.53
CA ILE A 39 8.42 -10.58 26.39
C ILE A 39 9.12 -9.61 25.42
N VAL A 40 10.45 -9.68 25.28
CA VAL A 40 11.22 -8.74 24.44
C VAL A 40 11.12 -9.10 22.95
N GLU A 41 10.90 -10.37 22.63
CA GLU A 41 10.75 -10.88 21.26
C GLU A 41 9.44 -10.39 20.60
N ALA A 42 8.38 -10.23 21.39
CA ALA A 42 7.10 -9.69 20.93
C ALA A 42 7.14 -8.18 20.63
N ALA A 43 8.07 -7.43 21.24
CA ALA A 43 8.30 -6.02 20.92
C ALA A 43 9.15 -5.88 19.63
N SER A 44 10.14 -6.76 19.45
CA SER A 44 10.98 -6.80 18.25
C SER A 44 10.17 -7.15 16.99
N ALA A 45 9.16 -8.02 17.10
CA ALA A 45 8.26 -8.36 16.00
C ALA A 45 7.40 -7.17 15.52
N ARG A 46 7.03 -6.23 16.42
CA ARG A 46 6.24 -5.04 16.06
C ARG A 46 7.10 -3.95 15.41
N TYR A 47 8.36 -3.81 15.82
CA TYR A 47 9.30 -2.90 15.17
C TYR A 47 9.73 -3.40 13.78
N ALA A 48 9.86 -4.71 13.58
CA ALA A 48 10.21 -5.30 12.27
C ALA A 48 9.15 -5.10 11.17
N ALA A 49 7.90 -4.78 11.53
CA ALA A 49 6.84 -4.49 10.57
C ALA A 49 6.95 -3.08 9.97
N ARG A 50 7.63 -2.14 10.64
CA ARG A 50 7.73 -0.74 10.23
C ARG A 50 8.84 -0.47 9.19
N ASP A 51 9.80 -1.39 9.07
CA ASP A 51 10.99 -1.24 8.20
C ASP A 51 10.96 -2.07 6.91
N ARG A 52 9.83 -2.69 6.56
CA ARG A 52 9.73 -3.54 5.35
C ARG A 52 9.93 -2.78 4.02
N TRP A 53 9.93 -1.45 4.05
CA TRP A 53 9.95 -0.58 2.87
C TRP A 53 11.13 0.40 2.82
N VAL A 54 11.95 0.46 3.88
CA VAL A 54 12.95 1.52 4.09
C VAL A 54 14.39 1.03 3.92
N ASN A 55 14.65 -0.29 3.82
CA ASN A 55 16.01 -0.81 3.93
C ASN A 55 16.49 -1.75 2.79
N ASP A 56 16.18 -1.42 1.54
CA ASP A 56 16.99 -1.91 0.41
C ASP A 56 17.97 -0.78 0.02
N GLY A 57 19.25 -0.94 0.39
CA GLY A 57 20.35 -0.15 -0.20
C GLY A 57 20.38 -0.32 -1.74
N PRO A 58 21.27 0.38 -2.48
CA PRO A 58 21.22 0.40 -3.94
C PRO A 58 21.79 -0.90 -4.52
N ALA A 59 21.08 -2.01 -4.33
CA ALA A 59 21.20 -3.15 -5.22
C ALA A 59 20.91 -2.65 -6.65
N PRO A 60 21.67 -3.13 -7.65
CA PRO A 60 21.39 -2.77 -9.04
C PRO A 60 19.93 -3.09 -9.35
N ARG A 61 19.22 -2.10 -9.92
CA ARG A 61 17.80 -2.24 -10.24
C ARG A 61 17.61 -3.51 -11.06
N THR A 62 16.69 -4.35 -10.62
CA THR A 62 16.32 -5.54 -11.41
C THR A 62 15.81 -5.10 -12.79
N PRO A 63 15.75 -6.02 -13.77
CA PRO A 63 15.10 -5.72 -15.04
C PRO A 63 13.69 -5.15 -14.83
N LEU A 64 12.86 -5.79 -14.01
CA LEU A 64 11.50 -5.35 -13.72
C LEU A 64 11.45 -3.91 -13.15
N GLN A 65 12.31 -3.59 -12.17
CA GLN A 65 12.41 -2.24 -11.60
C GLN A 65 12.85 -1.19 -12.61
N ARG A 66 13.72 -1.56 -13.57
CA ARG A 66 14.16 -0.65 -14.65
C ARG A 66 13.00 -0.35 -15.61
N TYR A 67 12.21 -1.36 -15.97
CA TYR A 67 11.02 -1.16 -16.79
C TYR A 67 10.00 -0.25 -16.09
N ILE A 68 9.71 -0.50 -14.81
CA ILE A 68 8.80 0.33 -14.00
C ILE A 68 9.31 1.78 -13.91
N HIS A 69 10.62 1.98 -13.71
CA HIS A 69 11.23 3.31 -13.72
C HIS A 69 10.97 4.04 -15.04
N ASN A 70 11.21 3.37 -16.17
CA ASN A 70 11.05 3.97 -17.49
C ASN A 70 9.58 4.28 -17.79
N ALA A 71 8.63 3.45 -17.31
CA ALA A 71 7.20 3.73 -17.43
C ALA A 71 6.77 4.95 -16.61
N CYS A 72 7.41 5.17 -15.47
CA CYS A 72 7.11 6.28 -14.56
C CYS A 72 8.09 7.46 -14.72
N ASP A 73 8.80 7.57 -15.85
CA ASP A 73 9.77 8.64 -16.07
C ASP A 73 9.07 10.02 -16.09
N PRO A 74 9.56 11.02 -15.35
CA PRO A 74 9.01 12.38 -15.37
C PRO A 74 8.93 13.03 -16.76
N GLN A 75 9.75 12.59 -17.73
CA GLN A 75 9.73 13.07 -19.11
C GLN A 75 8.56 12.51 -19.93
N ASN A 76 7.89 11.46 -19.46
CA ASN A 76 6.73 10.91 -20.14
C ASN A 76 5.52 11.84 -19.93
N PHE A 77 4.98 12.37 -21.02
CA PHE A 77 3.75 13.18 -20.98
C PHE A 77 2.49 12.31 -20.86
N GLU A 78 2.53 11.10 -21.42
CA GLU A 78 1.43 10.15 -21.45
C GLU A 78 1.87 8.73 -21.03
N PRO A 79 0.94 7.90 -20.54
CA PRO A 79 1.24 6.50 -20.24
C PRO A 79 1.63 5.71 -21.50
N ASN A 80 2.77 5.03 -21.46
CA ASN A 80 3.17 4.12 -22.53
C ASN A 80 2.48 2.76 -22.34
N LEU A 81 1.36 2.56 -23.04
CA LEU A 81 0.57 1.33 -22.94
C LEU A 81 1.38 0.07 -23.29
N ALA A 82 2.22 0.13 -24.33
CA ALA A 82 3.04 -1.01 -24.75
C ALA A 82 4.02 -1.43 -23.64
N LEU A 83 4.70 -0.46 -23.02
CA LEU A 83 5.62 -0.72 -21.92
C LEU A 83 4.89 -1.24 -20.67
N ASN A 84 3.69 -0.72 -20.39
CA ASN A 84 2.89 -1.18 -19.24
C ASN A 84 2.42 -2.62 -19.41
N LEU A 85 2.03 -3.03 -20.62
CA LEU A 85 1.68 -4.42 -20.93
C LEU A 85 2.92 -5.33 -20.84
N GLU A 86 4.07 -4.89 -21.34
CA GLU A 86 5.33 -5.64 -21.21
C GLU A 86 5.72 -5.86 -19.73
N ILE A 87 5.49 -4.86 -18.87
CA ILE A 87 5.68 -5.01 -17.42
C ILE A 87 4.73 -6.07 -16.85
N ALA A 88 3.45 -6.05 -17.23
CA ALA A 88 2.47 -7.03 -16.77
C ALA A 88 2.84 -8.46 -17.20
N ASP A 89 3.29 -8.63 -18.45
CA ASP A 89 3.77 -9.91 -18.97
C ASP A 89 5.02 -10.39 -18.22
N LEU A 90 5.96 -9.50 -17.92
CA LEU A 90 7.16 -9.82 -17.16
C LEU A 90 6.84 -10.30 -15.73
N ILE A 91 5.87 -9.66 -15.06
CA ILE A 91 5.38 -10.07 -13.74
C ILE A 91 4.79 -11.48 -13.81
N ASN A 92 3.99 -11.76 -14.84
CA ASN A 92 3.34 -13.05 -15.07
C ASN A 92 4.33 -14.18 -15.40
N ALA A 93 5.37 -13.86 -16.19
CA ALA A 93 6.38 -14.81 -16.63
C ALA A 93 7.34 -15.21 -15.51
N LYS A 94 7.87 -14.23 -14.75
CA LYS A 94 8.90 -14.47 -13.73
C LYS A 94 8.38 -15.22 -12.50
N LYS A 95 7.09 -15.06 -12.16
CA LYS A 95 6.43 -15.65 -10.97
C LYS A 95 7.23 -15.38 -9.68
N GLY A 96 6.89 -16.06 -8.58
CA GLY A 96 7.60 -15.92 -7.30
C GLY A 96 7.47 -14.53 -6.69
N ASN A 97 8.59 -13.84 -6.49
CA ASN A 97 8.62 -12.52 -5.83
C ASN A 97 8.27 -11.34 -6.76
N ALA A 98 8.13 -11.58 -8.08
CA ALA A 98 7.92 -10.51 -9.06
C ALA A 98 6.66 -9.64 -8.82
N PRO A 99 5.48 -10.20 -8.46
CA PRO A 99 4.31 -9.37 -8.16
C PRO A 99 4.53 -8.45 -6.97
N ARG A 100 5.22 -8.94 -5.93
CA ARG A 100 5.54 -8.16 -4.73
C ARG A 100 6.53 -7.04 -5.08
N GLU A 101 7.58 -7.38 -5.81
CA GLU A 101 8.60 -6.44 -6.27
C GLU A 101 7.97 -5.30 -7.11
N ALA A 102 7.08 -5.64 -8.04
CA ALA A 102 6.36 -4.66 -8.86
C ALA A 102 5.43 -3.78 -8.02
N ALA A 103 4.59 -4.36 -7.18
CA ALA A 103 3.67 -3.60 -6.33
C ALA A 103 4.44 -2.62 -5.42
N VAL A 104 5.56 -3.08 -4.85
CA VAL A 104 6.43 -2.26 -4.01
C VAL A 104 7.02 -1.08 -4.78
N ALA A 105 7.58 -1.33 -5.97
CA ALA A 105 8.17 -0.28 -6.79
C ALA A 105 7.11 0.73 -7.28
N ILE A 106 5.95 0.26 -7.74
CA ILE A 106 4.88 1.10 -8.27
C ILE A 106 4.36 2.07 -7.21
N VAL A 107 4.08 1.60 -5.99
CA VAL A 107 3.52 2.47 -4.93
C VAL A 107 4.50 3.56 -4.49
N GLN A 108 5.81 3.32 -4.59
CA GLN A 108 6.83 4.36 -4.38
C GLN A 108 6.71 5.51 -5.41
N TYR A 109 6.45 5.19 -6.69
CA TYR A 109 6.20 6.20 -7.72
C TYR A 109 4.83 6.87 -7.58
N VAL A 110 3.80 6.15 -7.10
CA VAL A 110 2.52 6.78 -6.73
C VAL A 110 2.75 7.89 -5.69
N ASN A 111 3.65 7.64 -4.74
CA ASN A 111 4.05 8.60 -3.72
C ASN A 111 5.17 9.57 -4.15
N HIS A 112 5.38 9.77 -5.46
CA HIS A 112 6.34 10.74 -5.99
C HIS A 112 5.84 12.19 -5.84
N ARG A 113 6.74 13.16 -5.68
CA ARG A 113 6.36 14.59 -5.50
C ARG A 113 5.70 15.18 -6.75
N ASN A 114 6.15 14.75 -7.93
CA ASN A 114 5.56 15.15 -9.20
C ASN A 114 4.23 14.40 -9.43
N PRO A 115 3.07 15.09 -9.52
CA PRO A 115 1.78 14.44 -9.74
C PRO A 115 1.69 13.73 -11.09
N ASN A 116 2.46 14.13 -12.11
CA ASN A 116 2.52 13.42 -13.38
C ASN A 116 3.04 11.99 -13.20
N VAL A 117 4.16 11.85 -12.47
CA VAL A 117 4.75 10.53 -12.13
C VAL A 117 3.76 9.69 -11.33
N SER A 118 3.06 10.29 -10.37
CA SER A 118 2.01 9.59 -9.61
C SER A 118 0.89 9.09 -10.53
N MET A 119 0.45 9.89 -11.50
CA MET A 119 -0.58 9.48 -12.46
C MET A 119 -0.11 8.36 -13.38
N LEU A 120 1.13 8.44 -13.91
CA LEU A 120 1.72 7.36 -14.71
C LEU A 120 1.77 6.05 -13.93
N ALA A 121 2.22 6.11 -12.67
CA ALA A 121 2.29 4.95 -11.79
C ALA A 121 0.90 4.37 -11.47
N LEU A 122 -0.12 5.20 -11.28
CA LEU A 122 -1.49 4.74 -11.06
C LEU A 122 -2.09 4.08 -12.32
N THR A 123 -1.75 4.57 -13.51
CA THR A 123 -2.14 3.91 -14.78
C THR A 123 -1.46 2.57 -14.94
N LEU A 124 -0.15 2.48 -14.64
CA LEU A 124 0.57 1.21 -14.65
C LEU A 124 -0.01 0.23 -13.62
N LEU A 125 -0.33 0.71 -12.42
CA LEU A 125 -0.96 -0.10 -11.37
C LEU A 125 -2.26 -0.72 -11.87
N ASP A 126 -3.14 0.08 -12.47
CA ASP A 126 -4.41 -0.37 -13.03
C ASP A 126 -4.23 -1.49 -14.06
N ILE A 127 -3.28 -1.31 -14.99
CA ILE A 127 -2.95 -2.31 -16.02
C ILE A 127 -2.45 -3.60 -15.35
N CYS A 128 -1.59 -3.52 -14.34
CA CYS A 128 -1.12 -4.71 -13.61
C CYS A 128 -2.26 -5.42 -12.87
N VAL A 129 -3.21 -4.70 -12.28
CA VAL A 129 -4.38 -5.33 -11.62
C VAL A 129 -5.24 -6.08 -12.63
N LYS A 130 -5.46 -5.50 -13.82
CA LYS A 130 -6.27 -6.11 -14.88
C LYS A 130 -5.60 -7.33 -15.53
N ASN A 131 -4.26 -7.35 -15.63
CA ASN A 131 -3.53 -8.35 -16.43
C ASN A 131 -2.76 -9.40 -15.61
N CYS A 132 -2.42 -9.16 -14.34
CA CYS A 132 -1.56 -10.08 -13.57
C CYS A 132 -2.29 -11.12 -12.70
N GLY A 133 -3.60 -10.95 -12.52
CA GLY A 133 -4.45 -11.89 -11.78
C GLY A 133 -4.10 -12.03 -10.28
N TYR A 134 -4.48 -13.17 -9.70
CA TYR A 134 -4.53 -13.38 -8.24
C TYR A 134 -3.21 -13.10 -7.51
N ALA A 135 -2.07 -13.50 -8.09
CA ALA A 135 -0.77 -13.32 -7.44
C ALA A 135 -0.44 -11.83 -7.19
N PHE A 136 -0.86 -10.95 -8.10
CA PHE A 136 -0.73 -9.50 -7.94
C PHE A 136 -1.84 -8.92 -7.04
N HIS A 137 -3.08 -9.43 -7.18
CA HIS A 137 -4.21 -9.03 -6.32
C HIS A 137 -3.92 -9.24 -4.83
N LEU A 138 -3.21 -10.32 -4.48
CA LEU A 138 -2.81 -10.58 -3.09
C LEU A 138 -1.84 -9.51 -2.56
N GLN A 139 -0.95 -8.98 -3.40
CA GLN A 139 0.02 -7.95 -2.99
C GLN A 139 -0.66 -6.60 -2.74
N ILE A 140 -1.57 -6.19 -3.63
CA ILE A 140 -2.31 -4.94 -3.47
C ILE A 140 -3.34 -5.01 -2.33
N SER A 141 -3.78 -6.22 -1.96
CA SER A 141 -4.67 -6.46 -0.83
C SER A 141 -3.93 -6.56 0.52
N THR A 142 -2.65 -6.20 0.58
CA THR A 142 -1.97 -6.12 1.87
C THR A 142 -2.26 -4.79 2.57
N LYS A 143 -2.37 -4.82 3.89
CA LYS A 143 -2.54 -3.63 4.71
C LYS A 143 -1.42 -2.61 4.49
N ASP A 144 -0.18 -3.09 4.36
CA ASP A 144 0.99 -2.23 4.14
C ASP A 144 0.89 -1.49 2.80
N PHE A 145 0.55 -2.21 1.71
CA PHE A 145 0.36 -1.60 0.40
C PHE A 145 -0.75 -0.56 0.41
N LEU A 146 -1.91 -0.89 0.97
CA LEU A 146 -3.06 0.03 1.00
C LEU A 146 -2.77 1.28 1.84
N ASN A 147 -2.06 1.15 2.96
CA ASN A 147 -1.64 2.30 3.76
C ASN A 147 -0.63 3.19 3.02
N GLU A 148 0.32 2.58 2.30
CA GLU A 148 1.26 3.36 1.49
C GLU A 148 0.54 4.06 0.33
N LEU A 149 -0.44 3.39 -0.31
CA LEU A 149 -1.25 3.96 -1.38
C LEU A 149 -2.01 5.22 -0.92
N VAL A 150 -2.56 5.22 0.29
CA VAL A 150 -3.32 6.36 0.84
C VAL A 150 -2.48 7.28 1.73
N ARG A 151 -1.15 7.09 1.81
CA ARG A 151 -0.27 7.85 2.74
C ARG A 151 -0.37 9.36 2.58
N ARG A 152 -0.68 9.84 1.37
CA ARG A 152 -0.82 11.27 1.04
C ARG A 152 -2.22 11.83 1.23
N PHE A 153 -3.13 11.07 1.82
CA PHE A 153 -4.47 11.53 2.15
C PHE A 153 -4.42 12.31 3.46
N PRO A 154 -4.97 13.54 3.51
CA PRO A 154 -5.11 14.26 4.77
C PRO A 154 -6.06 13.51 5.72
N GLU A 155 -6.02 13.87 7.01
CA GLU A 155 -6.88 13.24 8.00
C GLU A 155 -8.37 13.47 7.71
N ARG A 156 -8.70 14.67 7.20
CA ARG A 156 -10.04 15.06 6.78
C ARG A 156 -10.05 15.40 5.29
N PRO A 157 -11.12 15.07 4.55
CA PRO A 157 -11.24 15.41 3.14
C PRO A 157 -11.11 16.93 2.93
N PRO A 158 -10.24 17.37 2.01
CA PRO A 158 -10.17 18.77 1.63
C PRO A 158 -11.40 19.13 0.78
N MET A 159 -11.72 20.42 0.68
CA MET A 159 -12.84 20.89 -0.15
C MET A 159 -12.67 20.53 -1.64
N ARG A 160 -11.41 20.35 -2.09
CA ARG A 160 -11.09 19.83 -3.42
C ARG A 160 -10.06 18.70 -3.29
N VAL A 161 -10.47 17.51 -3.71
CA VAL A 161 -9.61 16.34 -3.78
C VAL A 161 -8.65 16.48 -4.96
N SER A 162 -7.37 16.15 -4.76
CA SER A 162 -6.38 16.19 -5.84
C SER A 162 -6.69 15.15 -6.93
N ARG A 163 -6.28 15.39 -8.18
CA ARG A 163 -6.42 14.43 -9.28
C ARG A 163 -5.87 13.04 -8.93
N VAL A 164 -4.71 13.00 -8.25
CA VAL A 164 -4.07 11.74 -7.82
C VAL A 164 -4.92 11.04 -6.76
N GLN A 165 -5.44 11.78 -5.79
CA GLN A 165 -6.31 11.23 -4.74
C GLN A 165 -7.63 10.73 -5.32
N ASN A 166 -8.22 11.46 -6.26
CA ASN A 166 -9.44 11.04 -6.96
C ASN A 166 -9.20 9.73 -7.71
N ARG A 167 -8.08 9.63 -8.44
CA ARG A 167 -7.73 8.40 -9.15
C ARG A 167 -7.51 7.21 -8.21
N ILE A 168 -6.95 7.43 -7.02
CA ILE A 168 -6.81 6.37 -6.00
C ILE A 168 -8.20 5.93 -5.48
N LEU A 169 -9.12 6.87 -5.24
CA LEU A 169 -10.49 6.56 -4.85
C LEU A 169 -11.22 5.75 -5.93
N GLU A 170 -11.09 6.14 -7.20
CA GLU A 170 -11.61 5.37 -8.34
C GLU A 170 -11.12 3.93 -8.32
N LEU A 171 -9.80 3.73 -8.20
CA LEU A 171 -9.21 2.38 -8.20
C LEU A 171 -9.70 1.54 -7.02
N ILE A 172 -9.81 2.12 -5.82
CA ILE A 172 -10.29 1.38 -4.64
C ILE A 172 -11.75 0.97 -4.81
N GLU A 173 -12.62 1.83 -5.32
CA GLU A 173 -14.01 1.47 -5.58
C GLU A 173 -14.13 0.45 -6.73
N GLU A 174 -13.31 0.59 -7.76
CA GLU A 174 -13.24 -0.37 -8.86
C GLU A 174 -12.83 -1.75 -8.31
N TRP A 175 -11.74 -1.87 -7.55
CA TRP A 175 -11.30 -3.16 -7.01
C TRP A 175 -12.33 -3.77 -6.04
N ARG A 176 -13.00 -2.93 -5.25
CA ARG A 176 -14.04 -3.35 -4.31
C ARG A 176 -15.31 -3.83 -5.02
N SER A 177 -15.68 -3.23 -6.15
CA SER A 177 -16.85 -3.63 -6.95
C SER A 177 -16.56 -4.77 -7.94
N THR A 178 -15.29 -4.97 -8.29
CA THR A 178 -14.85 -5.96 -9.27
C THR A 178 -14.19 -7.18 -8.62
N ILE A 179 -12.87 -7.17 -8.42
CA ILE A 179 -12.10 -8.33 -7.92
C ILE A 179 -12.61 -8.84 -6.57
N CYS A 180 -13.12 -7.95 -5.71
CA CYS A 180 -13.70 -8.35 -4.43
C CYS A 180 -15.09 -8.99 -4.56
N VAL A 181 -15.73 -8.97 -5.73
CA VAL A 181 -17.06 -9.57 -5.97
C VAL A 181 -16.95 -10.75 -6.92
N THR A 182 -16.26 -10.57 -8.05
CA THR A 182 -16.20 -11.54 -9.15
C THR A 182 -15.13 -12.62 -8.94
N SER A 183 -14.05 -12.32 -8.21
CA SER A 183 -12.95 -13.28 -8.04
C SER A 183 -13.34 -14.48 -7.20
N LYS A 184 -12.80 -15.65 -7.56
CA LYS A 184 -12.85 -16.87 -6.74
C LYS A 184 -12.19 -16.66 -5.37
N TYR A 185 -11.19 -15.78 -5.29
CA TYR A 185 -10.38 -15.52 -4.09
C TYR A 185 -10.80 -14.26 -3.32
N ARG A 186 -12.05 -13.81 -3.50
CA ARG A 186 -12.60 -12.60 -2.89
C ARG A 186 -12.49 -12.52 -1.36
N GLU A 187 -12.34 -13.66 -0.68
CA GLU A 187 -12.18 -13.73 0.79
C GLU A 187 -10.80 -13.23 1.23
N ASP A 188 -9.77 -13.43 0.40
CA ASP A 188 -8.41 -12.94 0.65
C ASP A 188 -8.27 -11.43 0.40
N LEU A 189 -9.27 -10.84 -0.25
CA LEU A 189 -9.30 -9.43 -0.66
C LEU A 189 -9.99 -8.51 0.37
N GLY A 190 -10.15 -8.98 1.61
CA GLY A 190 -10.87 -8.29 2.69
C GLY A 190 -10.34 -6.89 3.01
N PHE A 191 -9.01 -6.70 2.99
CA PHE A 191 -8.40 -5.42 3.34
C PHE A 191 -8.76 -4.28 2.38
N ILE A 192 -9.02 -4.58 1.10
CA ILE A 192 -9.50 -3.57 0.13
C ILE A 192 -10.87 -3.04 0.57
N ARG A 193 -11.78 -3.93 0.99
CA ARG A 193 -13.10 -3.56 1.49
C ARG A 193 -13.01 -2.74 2.77
N ASP A 194 -12.10 -3.10 3.67
CA ASP A 194 -11.88 -2.37 4.92
C ASP A 194 -11.28 -0.98 4.67
N MET A 195 -10.34 -0.86 3.73
CA MET A 195 -9.79 0.44 3.32
C MET A 195 -10.87 1.34 2.70
N HIS A 196 -11.71 0.78 1.81
CA HIS A 196 -12.85 1.50 1.26
C HIS A 196 -13.77 2.03 2.38
N ARG A 197 -14.19 1.16 3.31
CA ARG A 197 -15.03 1.54 4.47
C ARG A 197 -14.39 2.63 5.33
N LEU A 198 -13.07 2.54 5.57
CA LEU A 198 -12.34 3.52 6.36
C LEU A 198 -12.35 4.91 5.69
N LEU A 199 -12.11 4.98 4.39
CA LEU A 199 -12.15 6.23 3.64
C LEU A 199 -13.56 6.81 3.58
N SER A 200 -14.60 5.97 3.41
CA SER A 200 -15.99 6.40 3.50
C SER A 200 -16.31 6.99 4.88
N TYR A 201 -15.85 6.34 5.96
CA TYR A 201 -16.05 6.81 7.33
C TYR A 201 -15.35 8.16 7.59
N LYS A 202 -14.18 8.38 7.00
CA LYS A 202 -13.48 9.67 7.03
C LYS A 202 -14.20 10.78 6.24
N GLY A 203 -15.20 10.43 5.43
CA GLY A 203 -15.99 11.37 4.63
C GLY A 203 -15.48 11.55 3.20
N TYR A 204 -14.62 10.66 2.68
CA TYR A 204 -14.28 10.68 1.26
C TYR A 204 -15.43 10.14 0.42
N THR A 205 -15.78 10.88 -0.62
CA THR A 205 -16.77 10.46 -1.62
C THR A 205 -16.08 9.68 -2.72
N PHE A 206 -16.57 8.46 -2.99
CA PHE A 206 -16.09 7.65 -4.10
C PHE A 206 -16.82 8.03 -5.38
N PRO A 207 -16.11 8.23 -6.50
CA PRO A 207 -16.74 8.49 -7.79
C PRO A 207 -17.45 7.24 -8.32
N GLU A 208 -18.43 7.45 -9.19
CA GLU A 208 -19.15 6.36 -9.84
C GLU A 208 -18.22 5.64 -10.81
N VAL A 209 -17.99 4.34 -10.57
CA VAL A 209 -17.21 3.49 -11.49
C VAL A 209 -18.14 3.08 -12.62
N LYS A 210 -17.79 3.47 -13.85
CA LYS A 210 -18.56 3.05 -15.02
C LYS A 210 -18.40 1.54 -15.22
N ARG A 211 -19.51 0.85 -15.47
CA ARG A 211 -19.52 -0.63 -15.65
C ARG A 211 -18.61 -1.12 -16.78
N GLU A 212 -18.36 -0.28 -17.79
CA GLU A 212 -17.45 -0.57 -18.89
C GLU A 212 -15.97 -0.63 -18.47
N ASP A 213 -15.56 0.15 -17.47
CA ASP A 213 -14.21 0.07 -16.88
C ASP A 213 -14.04 -1.18 -16.01
N ALA A 214 -15.15 -1.66 -15.43
CA ALA A 214 -15.23 -2.86 -14.59
C ALA A 214 -15.30 -4.19 -15.38
N ALA A 215 -15.52 -4.15 -16.70
CA ALA A 215 -15.80 -5.32 -17.53
C ALA A 215 -14.56 -6.02 -18.12
N VAL A 216 -13.35 -5.56 -17.78
CA VAL A 216 -12.08 -6.12 -18.32
C VAL A 216 -11.48 -7.20 -17.41
N LEU A 217 -12.31 -7.90 -16.62
CA LEU A 217 -11.88 -9.00 -15.75
C LEU A 217 -12.58 -10.31 -16.09
#